data_AF-A0A920TA53-F1
#
_entry.id   AF-A0A920TA53-F1
#
_cell.length_a   1.000
_cell.length_b   1.000
_cell.length_c   1.000
_cell.angle_alpha   90.00
_cell.angle_beta   90.00
_cell.angle_gamma   90.00
#
_symmetry.space_group_name_H-M   'P 1'
#
loop_
_entity.id
_entity.type
_entity.pdbx_description
1 polymer ?
#
loop_
_entity_poly.entity_id
_entity_poly.type
_entity_poly.pdbx_seq_one_letter_code
_entity_poly.pdbx_strand_id
1 'polypeptide(L)'
;MTMDFDYHWQITPPGRTLSVHIENWRTGHRAFEATLSLQRRPITSRNLAAALVRHPLMTARVFLAIYWQAVRLWWRGATFQPHPKHTDAASPGNGEQAPPERVGDIGKTDTSIS
;
A
#
# COMPACT_ATOMS: atom_id res chain seq x y z
N MET A 1 10.29 -0.35 -21.55
CA MET A 1 10.17 -0.21 -20.08
C MET A 1 11.52 -0.51 -19.48
N THR A 2 12.22 0.49 -18.95
CA THR A 2 13.56 0.30 -18.38
C THR A 2 13.45 0.21 -16.86
N MET A 3 13.70 -0.99 -16.33
CA MET A 3 13.77 -1.30 -14.90
C MET A 3 15.20 -1.14 -14.38
N ASP A 4 15.79 0.04 -14.53
CA ASP A 4 17.11 0.35 -13.96
C ASP A 4 16.97 0.58 -12.45
N PHE A 5 17.05 -0.51 -11.69
CA PHE A 5 17.09 -0.48 -10.23
C PHE A 5 18.31 -1.28 -9.74
N ASP A 6 19.26 -0.59 -9.13
CA ASP A 6 20.41 -1.20 -8.45
C ASP A 6 20.06 -1.40 -6.98
N TYR A 7 20.16 -2.64 -6.50
CA TYR A 7 19.88 -2.97 -5.10
C TYR A 7 21.16 -3.27 -4.35
N HIS A 8 21.45 -2.50 -3.30
CA HIS A 8 22.57 -2.78 -2.41
C HIS A 8 22.06 -3.38 -1.10
N TRP A 9 22.64 -4.53 -0.74
CA TRP A 9 22.26 -5.27 0.46
C TRP A 9 23.45 -5.37 1.39
N GLN A 10 23.29 -4.95 2.63
CA GLN A 10 24.28 -5.16 3.69
C GLN A 10 23.61 -5.96 4.80
N ILE A 11 24.10 -7.17 5.03
CA ILE A 11 23.54 -8.10 6.00
C ILE A 11 24.66 -8.49 6.96
N THR A 12 24.44 -8.28 8.26
CA THR A 12 25.38 -8.76 9.27
C THR A 12 25.17 -10.26 9.52
N PRO A 13 26.24 -11.05 9.77
CA PRO A 13 26.10 -12.45 10.14
C PRO A 13 25.14 -12.64 11.33
N PRO A 14 24.27 -13.67 11.31
CA PRO A 14 23.25 -13.87 12.34
C PRO A 14 23.90 -14.24 13.68
N GLY A 15 23.94 -13.28 14.61
CA GLY A 15 24.51 -13.44 15.95
C GLY A 15 23.52 -13.10 17.06
N ARG A 16 23.96 -12.28 18.01
CA ARG A 16 23.07 -11.67 19.03
C ARG A 16 22.20 -10.57 18.43
N THR A 17 22.65 -9.97 17.35
CA THR A 17 21.98 -8.93 16.58
C THR A 17 22.02 -9.30 15.11
N LEU A 18 20.99 -8.90 14.38
CA LEU A 18 20.90 -9.01 12.94
C LEU A 18 20.50 -7.65 12.40
N SER A 19 21.39 -7.03 11.63
CA SER A 19 21.10 -5.81 10.88
C SER A 19 21.02 -6.17 9.40
N VAL A 20 19.93 -5.73 8.77
CA VAL A 20 19.72 -5.81 7.33
C VAL A 20 19.50 -4.38 6.84
N HIS A 21 20.36 -3.92 5.96
CA HIS A 21 20.24 -2.64 5.30
C HIS A 21 20.06 -2.87 3.80
N ILE A 22 19.01 -2.26 3.25
CA ILE A 22 18.67 -2.36 1.83
C ILE A 22 18.59 -0.96 1.28
N GLU A 23 19.32 -0.72 0.20
CA GLU A 23 19.28 0.50 -0.58
C GLU A 23 18.81 0.16 -1.98
N ASN A 24 17.94 0.99 -2.54
CA ASN A 24 17.51 0.92 -3.91
C ASN A 24 17.91 2.22 -4.61
N TRP A 25 18.69 2.07 -5.68
CA TRP A 25 19.21 3.14 -6.49
C TRP A 25 18.57 3.10 -7.87
N ARG A 26 18.25 4.26 -8.42
CA ARG A 26 17.66 4.42 -9.74
C ARG A 26 18.37 5.57 -10.44
N THR A 27 18.92 5.32 -11.63
CA THR A 27 19.55 6.37 -12.46
C THR A 27 20.56 7.23 -11.67
N GLY A 28 21.36 6.60 -10.80
CA GLY A 28 22.35 7.29 -9.96
C GLY A 28 21.82 7.96 -8.69
N HIS A 29 20.53 7.88 -8.38
CA HIS A 29 19.91 8.43 -7.17
C HIS A 29 19.39 7.34 -6.24
N ARG A 30 19.63 7.47 -4.92
CA ARG A 30 19.05 6.57 -3.91
C ARG A 30 17.55 6.85 -3.78
N ALA A 31 16.74 5.97 -4.35
CA ALA A 31 15.28 6.09 -4.38
C ALA A 31 14.63 5.63 -3.07
N PHE A 32 15.23 4.64 -2.40
CA PHE A 32 14.70 4.10 -1.16
C PHE A 32 15.81 3.49 -0.29
N GLU A 33 15.71 3.65 1.02
CA GLU A 33 16.53 2.96 2.00
C GLU A 33 15.67 2.41 3.14
N ALA A 34 16.01 1.21 3.60
CA ALA A 34 15.37 0.60 4.75
C ALA A 34 16.42 -0.10 5.61
N THR A 35 16.38 0.17 6.92
CA THR A 35 17.23 -0.48 7.91
C THR A 35 16.37 -1.28 8.88
N LEU A 36 16.63 -2.58 8.93
CA LEU A 36 15.97 -3.52 9.82
C LEU A 36 16.98 -4.00 10.86
N SER A 37 16.77 -3.63 12.13
CA SER A 37 17.60 -4.04 13.25
C SER A 37 16.85 -4.99 14.18
N LEU A 38 17.30 -6.24 14.26
CA LEU A 38 16.76 -7.26 15.15
C LEU A 38 17.74 -7.60 16.26
N GLN A 39 17.19 -7.88 17.43
CA GLN A 39 17.91 -8.52 18.53
C GLN A 39 17.43 -9.97 18.68
N ARG A 40 18.38 -10.90 18.74
CA ARG A 40 18.08 -12.31 18.96
C ARG A 40 17.53 -12.49 20.38
N ARG A 41 16.29 -12.95 20.47
CA ARG A 41 15.68 -13.40 21.72
C ARG A 41 15.54 -14.92 21.66
N PRO A 42 16.04 -15.67 22.65
CA PRO A 42 15.85 -17.11 22.67
C PRO A 42 14.35 -17.42 22.71
N ILE A 43 13.93 -18.42 21.93
CA ILE A 43 12.55 -18.92 21.91
C ILE A 43 12.33 -19.71 23.20
N THR A 44 12.02 -18.98 24.26
CA THR A 44 11.59 -19.53 25.54
C THR A 44 10.09 -19.30 25.68
N SER A 45 9.40 -20.14 26.45
CA SER A 45 7.94 -20.03 26.66
C SER A 45 7.53 -18.64 27.15
N ARG A 46 8.35 -18.01 28.02
CA ARG A 46 8.13 -16.64 28.51
C ARG A 46 8.26 -15.59 27.40
N ASN A 47 9.29 -15.69 26.56
CA ASN A 47 9.51 -14.74 25.48
C ASN A 47 8.44 -14.86 24.38
N LEU A 48 8.00 -16.07 24.10
CA LEU A 48 6.91 -16.33 23.16
C LEU A 48 5.58 -15.80 23.68
N ALA A 49 5.23 -16.09 24.95
CA ALA A 49 4.04 -15.55 25.58
C ALA A 49 4.06 -14.01 25.61
N ALA A 50 5.20 -13.41 25.95
CA ALA A 50 5.36 -11.95 25.94
C ALA A 50 5.19 -11.35 24.54
N ALA A 51 5.70 -12.01 23.49
CA ALA A 51 5.47 -11.60 22.11
C ALA A 51 3.98 -11.69 21.75
N LEU A 52 3.35 -12.83 22.04
CA LEU A 52 1.93 -13.09 21.78
C LEU A 52 0.99 -12.12 22.51
N VAL A 53 1.36 -11.61 23.68
CA VAL A 53 0.60 -10.58 24.39
C VAL A 53 0.90 -9.17 23.86
N ARG A 54 2.13 -8.89 23.41
CA ARG A 54 2.51 -7.56 22.92
C ARG A 54 1.89 -7.21 21.57
N HIS A 55 1.70 -8.19 20.70
CA HIS A 55 1.02 -8.00 19.41
C HIS A 55 -0.43 -7.50 19.55
N PRO A 56 -1.33 -8.18 20.29
CA PRO A 56 -2.70 -7.73 20.45
C PRO A 56 -2.80 -6.42 21.24
N LEU A 57 -1.90 -6.14 22.19
CA LEU A 57 -1.89 -4.86 22.93
C LEU A 57 -1.63 -3.66 22.02
N MET A 58 -0.73 -3.79 21.03
CA MET A 58 -0.48 -2.72 20.06
C MET A 58 -1.73 -2.45 19.19
N THR A 59 -2.37 -3.50 18.69
CA THR A 59 -3.61 -3.37 17.91
C THR A 59 -4.75 -2.81 18.74
N ALA A 60 -4.92 -3.28 19.97
CA ALA A 60 -5.96 -2.80 20.88
C ALA A 60 -5.82 -1.30 21.15
N ARG A 61 -4.59 -0.79 21.27
CA ARG A 61 -4.32 0.65 21.47
C ARG A 61 -4.74 1.49 20.27
N VAL A 62 -4.49 1.03 19.04
CA VAL A 62 -4.96 1.70 17.81
C VAL A 62 -6.47 1.65 17.72
N PHE A 63 -7.07 0.49 17.97
CA PHE A 63 -8.52 0.32 17.98
C PHE A 63 -9.19 1.25 19.00
N LEU A 64 -8.67 1.30 20.22
CA LEU A 64 -9.17 2.18 21.27
C LEU A 64 -9.03 3.66 20.87
N ALA A 65 -7.94 4.04 20.20
CA ALA A 65 -7.78 5.40 19.69
C ALA A 65 -8.85 5.75 18.64
N ILE A 66 -9.18 4.84 17.72
CA ILE A 66 -10.24 5.05 16.71
C ILE A 66 -11.61 5.20 17.39
N TYR A 67 -11.94 4.31 18.32
CA TYR A 67 -13.21 4.37 19.04
C TYR A 67 -13.31 5.61 19.91
N TRP A 68 -12.21 6.02 20.54
CA TRP A 68 -12.16 7.27 21.28
C TRP A 68 -12.44 8.48 20.40
N GLN A 69 -11.90 8.52 19.18
CA GLN A 69 -12.22 9.59 18.22
C GLN A 69 -13.69 9.54 17.79
N ALA A 70 -14.25 8.36 17.53
CA ALA A 70 -15.66 8.21 17.18
C ALA A 70 -16.59 8.68 18.31
N VAL A 71 -16.31 8.30 19.56
CA VAL A 71 -17.04 8.76 20.75
C VAL A 71 -16.90 10.28 20.93
N ARG A 72 -15.70 10.83 20.74
CA ARG A 72 -15.46 12.27 20.79
C ARG A 72 -16.25 13.03 19.72
N LEU A 73 -16.36 12.47 18.51
CA LEU A 73 -17.17 13.04 17.42
C LEU A 73 -18.66 13.01 17.78
N TRP A 74 -19.11 11.89 18.36
CA TRP A 74 -20.48 11.70 18.81
C TRP A 74 -20.86 12.69 19.92
N TRP A 75 -20.01 12.86 20.93
CA TRP A 75 -20.23 13.85 22.00
C TRP A 75 -20.20 15.30 21.52
N ARG A 76 -19.50 15.60 20.43
CA ARG A 76 -19.53 16.93 19.81
C ARG A 76 -20.71 17.14 18.86
N GLY A 77 -21.60 16.16 18.73
CA GLY A 77 -22.79 16.26 17.89
C GLY A 77 -22.41 16.47 16.43
N ALA A 78 -21.71 15.51 15.83
CA ALA A 78 -21.28 15.56 14.45
C ALA A 78 -22.46 15.89 13.52
N THR A 79 -22.54 17.15 13.10
CA THR A 79 -23.56 17.65 12.17
C THR A 79 -23.34 16.99 10.82
N PHE A 80 -24.19 16.02 10.48
CA PHE A 80 -24.24 15.45 9.15
C PHE A 80 -24.67 16.55 8.18
N GLN A 81 -23.76 17.03 7.34
CA GLN A 81 -24.07 17.90 6.22
C GLN A 81 -24.50 17.00 5.05
N PRO A 82 -25.81 16.87 4.76
CA PRO A 82 -26.26 16.06 3.64
C PRO A 82 -25.71 16.67 2.35
N HIS A 83 -25.15 15.83 1.47
CA HIS A 83 -24.75 16.26 0.14
C HIS A 83 -25.98 16.79 -0.59
N PRO A 84 -25.87 17.98 -1.25
CA PRO A 84 -26.96 18.50 -2.04
C PRO A 84 -27.32 17.46 -3.10
N LYS A 85 -28.58 17.07 -3.11
CA LYS A 85 -29.14 16.12 -4.06
C LYS A 85 -28.71 16.59 -5.45
N HIS A 86 -28.04 15.72 -6.19
CA HIS A 86 -27.83 15.94 -7.62
C HIS A 86 -29.24 16.08 -8.21
N THR A 87 -29.63 17.32 -8.50
CA THR A 87 -30.80 17.59 -9.31
C THR A 87 -30.49 16.97 -10.67
N ASP A 88 -31.17 15.87 -11.00
CA ASP A 88 -31.32 15.37 -12.35
C ASP A 88 -32.02 16.45 -13.19
N ALA A 89 -31.29 17.51 -13.54
CA ALA A 89 -31.73 18.51 -14.47
C ALA A 89 -31.35 18.04 -15.88
N ALA A 90 -32.33 17.37 -16.49
CA ALA A 90 -32.58 17.40 -17.92
C ALA A 90 -31.47 16.85 -18.85
N SER A 91 -31.66 15.62 -19.30
CA SER A 91 -31.37 15.27 -20.69
C SER A 91 -32.61 14.64 -21.34
N PRO A 92 -33.52 15.43 -21.93
CA PRO A 92 -34.38 14.96 -22.99
C PRO A 92 -33.66 15.20 -24.32
N GLY A 93 -33.39 14.14 -25.08
CA GLY A 93 -32.73 14.32 -26.38
C GLY A 93 -32.27 13.02 -27.01
N ASN A 94 -33.24 12.17 -27.37
CA ASN A 94 -33.03 11.09 -28.30
C ASN A 94 -32.68 11.71 -29.67
N GLY A 95 -31.53 11.34 -30.25
CA GLY A 95 -31.10 11.86 -31.55
C GLY A 95 -29.98 11.01 -32.15
N GLU A 96 -30.38 10.13 -33.06
CA GLU A 96 -29.61 9.63 -34.20
C GLU A 96 -28.45 8.64 -34.00
N GLN A 97 -28.59 7.52 -34.68
CA GLN A 97 -27.67 6.38 -34.75
C GLN A 97 -26.43 6.71 -35.61
N ALA A 98 -25.26 6.13 -35.29
CA ALA A 98 -24.20 5.86 -36.26
C ALA A 98 -23.46 4.54 -35.93
N PRO A 99 -23.08 3.70 -36.92
CA PRO A 99 -22.68 2.30 -36.74
C PRO A 99 -21.28 2.13 -36.11
N PRO A 100 -20.94 0.95 -35.54
CA PRO A 100 -19.61 0.72 -34.98
C PRO A 100 -18.54 0.76 -36.07
N GLU A 101 -17.65 1.75 -35.97
CA GLU A 101 -16.44 1.84 -36.77
C GLU A 101 -15.53 0.63 -36.46
N ARG A 102 -14.95 0.08 -37.52
CA ARG A 102 -14.37 -1.25 -37.57
C ARG A 102 -13.10 -1.36 -36.71
N VAL A 103 -13.00 -2.49 -36.01
CA VAL A 103 -11.77 -3.03 -35.42
C VAL A 103 -10.67 -3.01 -36.48
N GLY A 104 -9.72 -2.09 -36.30
CA GLY A 104 -8.48 -2.03 -37.06
C GLY A 104 -7.57 -3.18 -36.67
N ASP A 105 -7.55 -4.20 -37.53
CA ASP A 105 -6.38 -4.94 -38.00
C ASP A 105 -5.21 -5.11 -37.01
N ILE A 106 -5.31 -6.17 -36.21
CA ILE A 106 -4.16 -6.83 -35.61
C ILE A 106 -3.43 -7.65 -36.68
N GLY A 107 -2.24 -7.22 -37.05
CA GLY A 107 -1.25 -8.12 -37.63
C GLY A 107 -0.58 -7.62 -38.89
N LYS A 108 0.63 -7.08 -38.72
CA LYS A 108 1.79 -7.33 -39.57
C LYS A 108 3.03 -6.71 -38.95
N THR A 109 3.92 -7.55 -38.45
CA THR A 109 5.38 -7.40 -38.64
C THR A 109 5.99 -8.78 -38.41
N ASP A 110 6.07 -9.48 -39.54
CA ASP A 110 7.07 -10.49 -39.82
C ASP A 110 8.46 -9.91 -39.48
N THR A 111 9.24 -10.57 -38.62
CA THR A 111 10.70 -10.45 -38.61
C THR A 111 11.28 -11.72 -38.02
N SER A 112 11.49 -12.66 -38.95
CA SER A 112 12.64 -13.57 -39.04
C SER A 112 13.76 -13.32 -38.04
N ILE A 113 14.05 -14.31 -37.20
CA ILE A 113 15.37 -14.51 -36.62
C ILE A 113 15.75 -15.98 -36.84
N SER A 114 16.89 -16.12 -37.50
CA SER A 114 17.76 -17.28 -37.71
C SER A 114 17.84 -18.29 -36.57
#